data_AF-A0A257T9I7-F1
#
_entry.id   AF-A0A257T9I7-F1
#
_cell.length_a   1.000
_cell.length_b   1.000
_cell.length_c   1.000
_cell.angle_alpha   90.00
_cell.angle_beta   90.00
_cell.angle_gamma   90.00
#
_symmetry.space_group_name_H-M   'P 1'
#
loop_
_entity.id
_entity.type
_entity.pdbx_description
1 polymer ?
#
loop_
_entity_poly.entity_id
_entity_poly.type
_entity_poly.pdbx_seq_one_letter_code
_entity_poly.pdbx_strand_id
1 'polypeptide(L)' 'MGVIVGLIDKFCKEHLNEEYALLCRKLAEKLARKRPSPLISGSPYTWSSGIVRTVGWVNFLH' A
#
# COMPACT_ATOMS: atom_id res chain seq x y z
N MET A 1 1.35 10.40 4.94
CA MET A 1 1.92 9.11 4.48
C MET A 1 1.95 8.04 5.57
N GLY A 2 2.35 8.39 6.80
CA GLY A 2 2.67 7.41 7.85
C GLY A 2 1.57 6.41 8.20
N VAL A 3 0.29 6.81 8.17
CA VAL A 3 -0.83 5.90 8.50
C VAL A 3 -0.98 4.78 7.47
N ILE A 4 -1.01 5.11 6.17
CA ILE A 4 -1.17 4.11 5.10
C ILE A 4 0.02 3.15 5.08
N VAL A 5 1.24 3.68 5.20
CA VAL A 5 2.46 2.87 5.25
C VAL A 5 2.49 1.97 6.49
N GLY A 6 2.10 2.48 7.66
CA GLY A 6 2.02 1.67 8.88
C GLY A 6 0.99 0.53 8.79
N LEU A 7 -0.16 0.76 8.15
CA LEU A 7 -1.17 -0.29 7.90
C LEU A 7 -0.63 -1.37 6.96
N ILE A 8 0.04 -0.95 5.88
CA ILE A 8 0.70 -1.86 4.93
C ILE A 8 1.77 -2.68 5.65
N ASP A 9 2.65 -2.04 6.43
CA ASP A 9 3.77 -2.71 7.08
C ASP A 9 3.31 -3.73 8.11
N LYS A 10 2.29 -3.40 8.89
CA LYS A 10 1.66 -4.34 9.82
C LYS A 10 1.12 -5.55 9.07
N PHE A 11 0.33 -5.33 8.01
CA PHE A 11 -0.26 -6.42 7.23
C PHE A 11 0.80 -7.31 6.57
N CYS A 12 1.80 -6.71 5.92
CA CYS A 12 2.85 -7.45 5.26
C CYS A 12 3.71 -8.24 6.26
N LYS A 13 3.94 -7.71 7.46
CA LYS A 13 4.63 -8.42 8.54
C LYS A 13 3.82 -9.62 9.06
N GLU A 14 2.50 -9.47 9.19
CA GLU A 14 1.62 -10.51 9.73
C GLU A 14 1.29 -11.61 8.71
N HIS A 15 1.24 -11.28 7.41
CA HIS A 15 0.66 -12.16 6.39
C HIS A 15 1.50 -12.36 5.13
N LEU A 16 2.54 -11.56 4.91
CA LEU A 16 3.40 -11.64 3.71
C LEU A 16 4.88 -11.64 4.12
N ASN A 17 5.68 -10.75 3.53
CA ASN A 17 7.10 -10.60 3.82
C ASN A 17 7.56 -9.13 3.57
N GLU A 18 8.82 -8.85 3.85
CA GLU A 18 9.41 -7.50 3.68
C GLU A 18 9.46 -7.05 2.22
N GLU A 19 9.57 -7.98 1.26
CA GLU A 19 9.58 -7.65 -0.17
C GLU A 19 8.23 -7.03 -0.59
N TYR A 20 7.13 -7.66 -0.18
CA TYR A 20 5.79 -7.09 -0.40
C TYR A 20 5.60 -5.76 0.31
N ALA A 21 6.13 -5.60 1.54
CA ALA A 21 6.09 -4.31 2.25
C ALA A 21 6.79 -3.21 1.43
N LEU A 22 7.99 -3.49 0.93
CA LEU A 22 8.78 -2.55 0.11
C LEU A 22 8.05 -2.16 -1.18
N LEU A 23 7.46 -3.13 -1.88
CA LEU A 23 6.70 -2.87 -3.12
C LEU A 23 5.45 -2.01 -2.84
N CYS A 24 4.73 -2.31 -1.76
CA CYS A 24 3.57 -1.54 -1.34
C CYS A 24 3.92 -0.10 -0.94
N ARG A 25 5.02 0.11 -0.20
CA ARG A 25 5.55 1.45 0.12
C ARG A 25 5.89 2.25 -1.14
N LYS A 26 6.60 1.63 -2.09
CA LYS A 26 6.94 2.26 -3.38
C LYS A 26 5.69 2.69 -4.16
N LEU A 27 4.63 1.86 -4.16
CA LEU A 27 3.36 2.24 -4.79
C LEU A 27 2.68 3.39 -4.05
N ALA A 28 2.62 3.33 -2.71
CA ALA A 28 2.08 4.41 -1.90
C ALA A 28 2.79 5.74 -2.23
N GLU A 29 4.12 5.77 -2.21
CA GLU A 29 4.92 6.95 -2.54
C GLU A 29 4.61 7.52 -3.93
N LYS A 30 4.49 6.65 -4.94
CA LYS A 30 4.09 7.07 -6.29
C LYS A 30 2.71 7.75 -6.29
N LEU A 31 1.76 7.25 -5.50
CA LEU A 31 0.44 7.87 -5.35
C LEU A 31 0.49 9.21 -4.59
N ALA A 32 1.34 9.34 -3.57
CA ALA A 32 1.52 10.64 -2.89
C ALA A 32 2.10 11.74 -3.77
N ARG A 33 2.95 11.36 -4.75
CA ARG A 33 3.55 12.33 -5.67
C ARG A 33 2.57 12.90 -6.71
N LYS A 34 1.41 12.26 -6.93
CA LYS A 34 0.37 12.78 -7.84
C LYS A 34 -0.27 14.05 -7.26
N ARG A 35 -0.72 14.98 -8.11
CA ARG A 35 -1.34 16.26 -7.70
C ARG A 35 -2.70 16.50 -8.39
N PRO A 36 -3.81 16.69 -7.63
CA PRO A 36 -3.90 16.42 -6.19
C PRO A 36 -3.64 14.94 -5.91
N SER A 37 -3.06 14.62 -4.74
CA SER A 37 -2.78 13.22 -4.43
C SER A 37 -4.09 12.49 -4.16
N PRO A 38 -4.35 11.34 -4.79
CA PRO A 38 -5.55 10.57 -4.52
C PRO A 38 -5.61 10.04 -3.08
N LEU A 39 -4.47 10.00 -2.37
CA LEU A 39 -4.40 9.58 -0.96
C LEU A 39 -5.06 10.58 0.00
N ILE A 40 -5.38 11.79 -0.46
CA ILE A 40 -6.10 12.79 0.36
C ILE A 40 -7.61 12.53 0.37
N SER A 41 -8.12 11.77 -0.60
CA SER A 41 -9.52 11.40 -0.68
C SER A 41 -9.69 9.93 -0.30
N GLY A 42 -10.77 9.61 0.42
CA GLY A 42 -11.04 8.25 0.90
C GLY A 42 -10.29 7.86 2.18
N SER A 43 -10.58 6.66 2.67
CA SER A 43 -10.05 6.15 3.94
C SER A 43 -8.64 5.58 3.77
N PRO A 44 -7.73 5.81 4.75
CA PRO A 44 -6.42 5.14 4.80
C PRO A 44 -6.51 3.62 4.68
N TYR A 45 -7.55 3.01 5.26
CA TYR A 45 -7.80 1.57 5.18
C TYR A 45 -8.08 1.10 3.76
N THR A 46 -8.94 1.83 3.02
CA THR A 46 -9.25 1.51 1.63
C THR A 46 -8.00 1.61 0.76
N TRP A 47 -7.18 2.63 0.97
CA TRP A 47 -5.92 2.78 0.25
C TRP A 47 -4.90 1.70 0.59
N SER A 48 -4.70 1.37 1.87
CA SER A 48 -3.77 0.30 2.25
C SER A 48 -4.22 -1.04 1.66
N SER A 49 -5.52 -1.38 1.76
CA SER A 49 -6.05 -2.62 1.18
C SER A 49 -5.95 -2.64 -0.35
N GLY A 50 -6.25 -1.53 -1.02
CA GLY A 50 -6.12 -1.41 -2.47
C GLY A 50 -4.68 -1.56 -2.95
N ILE A 51 -3.72 -0.96 -2.23
CA ILE A 51 -2.29 -1.06 -2.52
C ILE A 51 -1.82 -2.51 -2.36
N VAL A 52 -2.09 -3.14 -1.21
CA VAL A 52 -1.71 -4.53 -0.95
C VAL A 52 -2.33 -5.47 -1.97
N ARG A 53 -3.63 -5.33 -2.25
CA ARG A 53 -4.32 -6.16 -3.25
C ARG A 53 -3.74 -6.00 -4.64
N THR A 54 -3.44 -4.77 -5.06
CA THR A 54 -2.88 -4.51 -6.39
C THR A 54 -1.48 -5.09 -6.51
N VAL A 55 -0.62 -4.86 -5.52
CA VAL A 55 0.75 -5.41 -5.50
C VAL A 55 0.70 -6.94 -5.43
N GLY A 56 -0.13 -7.51 -4.57
CA GLY A 56 -0.40 -8.95 -4.48
C GLY A 56 -0.73 -9.54 -5.85
N TRP A 57 -1.78 -9.00 -6.47
CA TRP A 57 -2.31 -9.51 -7.72
C TRP A 57 -1.30 -9.45 -8.88
N VAL A 58 -0.57 -8.34 -9.05
CA VAL A 58 0.46 -8.27 -10.12
C VAL A 58 1.69 -9.13 -9.85
N ASN A 59 1.86 -9.60 -8.61
CA ASN A 59 2.86 -10.58 -8.20
C ASN A 59 2.24 -11.98 -8.00
N PHE A 60 1.14 -12.28 -8.68
CA PHE A 60 0.52 -13.62 -8.72
C PHE A 60 0.01 -14.15 -7.37
N LEU A 61 -0.24 -13.26 -6.41
CA LEU A 61 -0.88 -13.58 -5.14
C LEU A 61 -2.40 -13.52 -5.32
N HIS A 62 -3.06 -14.69 -5.30
CA HIS A 62 -4.50 -14.89 -5.52
C HIS A 62 -5.27 -15.00 -4.20
#